data_AF-A0A957J4A4-F1
#
_entry.id   AF-A0A957J4A4-F1
#
_cell.length_a   1.000
_cell.length_b   1.000
_cell.length_c   1.000
_cell.angle_alpha   90.00
_cell.angle_beta   90.00
_cell.angle_gamma   90.00
#
_symmetry.space_group_name_H-M   'P 1'
#
loop_
_entity.id
_entity.type
_entity.pdbx_description
1 polymer ?
#
loop_
_entity_poly.entity_id
_entity_poly.type
_entity_poly.pdbx_seq_one_letter_code
_entity_poly.pdbx_strand_id
1 'polypeptide(L)'
;LVGLVTFAQILGWLFRRYHDGTVALLIGLMMGSLRKVWPWKQDEAWLTDAAGSFVLDGYGERIVTQQADILPSLANSSDITEFVFAILLAVVGFGVILLLDRLAGVRQL
;
A
#
# COMPACT_ATOMS: atom_id res chain seq x y z
N LEU A 1 20.94 -12.73 -16.98
CA LEU A 1 20.17 -12.18 -18.12
C LEU A 1 19.13 -13.16 -18.67
N VAL A 2 19.42 -14.46 -18.80
CA VAL A 2 18.46 -15.45 -19.32
C VAL A 2 17.15 -15.51 -18.52
N GLY A 3 17.19 -15.52 -17.19
CA GLY A 3 15.98 -15.68 -16.36
C GLY A 3 14.93 -14.58 -16.51
N LEU A 4 15.35 -13.31 -16.60
CA LEU A 4 14.42 -12.18 -16.73
C LEU A 4 13.72 -12.16 -18.09
N VAL A 5 14.46 -12.49 -19.16
CA VAL A 5 13.93 -12.56 -20.52
C VAL A 5 12.93 -13.71 -20.64
N THR A 6 13.24 -14.87 -20.06
CA THR A 6 12.32 -16.03 -20.04
C THR A 6 11.05 -15.72 -19.25
N PHE A 7 11.17 -15.03 -18.11
CA PHE A 7 10.02 -14.60 -17.32
C PHE A 7 9.12 -13.60 -18.08
N ALA A 8 9.72 -12.61 -18.75
CA ALA A 8 8.97 -11.63 -19.55
C ALA A 8 8.23 -12.28 -20.72
N GLN A 9 8.82 -13.29 -21.38
CA GLN A 9 8.16 -14.08 -22.43
C GLN A 9 6.95 -14.86 -21.90
N ILE A 10 7.06 -15.50 -20.74
CA ILE A 10 5.95 -16.23 -20.10
C ILE A 10 4.82 -15.27 -19.72
N LEU A 11 5.13 -14.10 -19.16
CA LEU A 11 4.13 -13.07 -18.86
C LEU A 11 3.43 -12.58 -20.13
N GLY A 12 4.17 -12.32 -21.21
CA GLY A 12 3.60 -11.90 -22.48
C GLY A 12 2.66 -12.94 -23.09
N TRP A 13 2.99 -14.24 -22.94
CA TRP A 13 2.11 -15.33 -23.36
C TRP A 13 0.84 -15.41 -22.50
N LEU A 14 0.97 -15.26 -21.18
CA LEU A 14 -0.15 -15.29 -20.24
C LEU A 14 -1.13 -14.12 -20.48
N PHE A 15 -0.59 -12.93 -20.72
CA PHE A 15 -1.38 -11.72 -21.01
C PHE A 15 -2.23 -11.86 -22.28
N ARG A 16 -1.74 -12.61 -23.28
CA ARG A 16 -2.44 -12.87 -24.55
C ARG A 16 -3.52 -13.93 -24.43
N ARG A 17 -3.34 -14.97 -23.60
CA ARG A 17 -4.29 -16.08 -23.47
C ARG A 17 -5.33 -15.85 -22.36
N TYR A 18 -4.94 -15.18 -21.28
CA TYR A 18 -5.74 -14.94 -20.08
C TYR A 18 -5.55 -13.50 -19.58
N HIS A 19 -6.05 -12.52 -20.36
CA HIS A 19 -5.93 -11.10 -20.02
C HIS A 19 -6.50 -10.81 -18.63
N ASP A 20 -7.77 -11.16 -18.39
CA ASP A 20 -8.46 -10.87 -17.12
C ASP A 20 -7.81 -11.59 -15.93
N GLY A 21 -7.37 -12.85 -16.13
CA GLY A 21 -6.69 -13.61 -15.08
C GLY A 21 -5.31 -13.05 -14.73
N THR A 22 -4.55 -12.59 -15.73
CA THR A 22 -3.23 -11.98 -15.50
C THR A 22 -3.37 -10.62 -14.82
N VAL A 23 -4.38 -9.84 -15.20
CA VAL A 23 -4.69 -8.56 -14.56
C VAL A 23 -5.10 -8.78 -13.10
N ALA A 24 -5.98 -9.75 -12.79
CA ALA A 24 -6.33 -10.09 -11.42
C ALA A 24 -5.13 -10.54 -10.58
N LEU A 25 -4.23 -11.34 -11.17
CA LEU A 25 -2.97 -11.76 -10.52
C LEU A 25 -2.06 -10.56 -10.22
N LEU A 26 -1.87 -9.68 -11.20
CA LEU A 26 -1.05 -8.47 -11.04
C LEU A 26 -1.64 -7.53 -10.00
N ILE A 27 -2.97 -7.36 -9.96
CA ILE A 27 -3.66 -6.58 -8.92
C ILE A 27 -3.43 -7.22 -7.55
N GLY A 28 -3.54 -8.55 -7.42
CA GLY A 28 -3.23 -9.26 -6.18
C GLY A 28 -1.77 -9.10 -5.75
N LEU A 29 -0.83 -9.15 -6.70
CA LEU A 29 0.60 -8.92 -6.46
C LEU A 29 0.86 -7.48 -6.00
N MET A 30 0.26 -6.50 -6.68
CA MET A 30 0.33 -5.07 -6.33
C MET A 30 -0.26 -4.82 -4.95
N MET A 31 -1.42 -5.39 -4.65
CA MET A 31 -2.10 -5.29 -3.35
C MET A 31 -1.28 -5.95 -2.22
N GLY A 32 -0.67 -7.11 -2.49
CA GLY A 32 0.23 -7.78 -1.56
C GLY A 32 1.53 -6.99 -1.29
N SER A 33 2.09 -6.36 -2.33
CA SER A 33 3.22 -5.43 -2.23
C SER A 33 2.88 -4.18 -1.42
N LEU A 34 1.67 -3.66 -1.60
CA LEU A 34 1.18 -2.45 -0.94
C LEU A 34 1.23 -2.57 0.60
N ARG A 35 1.02 -3.78 1.15
CA ARG A 35 1.16 -4.06 2.59
C ARG A 35 2.57 -3.73 3.14
N LYS A 36 3.61 -3.84 2.31
CA LYS A 36 5.00 -3.60 2.71
C LYS A 36 5.48 -2.19 2.40
N VAL A 37 5.03 -1.61 1.28
CA VAL A 37 5.41 -0.26 0.82
C VAL A 37 4.65 0.86 1.56
N TRP A 38 3.69 0.51 2.41
CA TRP A 38 2.82 1.50 3.01
C TRP A 38 3.57 2.56 3.86
N PRO A 39 3.49 3.87 3.52
CA PRO A 39 4.36 4.93 4.04
C PRO A 39 4.12 5.41 5.49
N TRP A 40 3.09 4.92 6.20
CA TRP A 40 2.79 5.35 7.58
C TRP A 40 3.33 4.42 8.66
N LYS A 41 4.24 3.50 8.31
CA LYS A 41 4.86 2.62 9.31
C LYS A 41 5.97 3.39 10.03
N GLN A 42 5.58 4.17 11.06
CA GLN A 42 6.54 4.72 12.01
C GLN A 42 7.06 3.59 12.91
N ASP A 43 8.36 3.59 13.14
CA ASP A 43 9.07 2.63 13.98
C ASP A 43 8.78 2.93 15.46
N GLU A 44 7.57 2.61 15.92
CA GLU A 44 7.10 3.04 17.25
C GLU A 44 7.70 2.24 18.43
N ALA A 45 8.45 1.17 18.19
CA ALA A 45 8.99 0.36 19.28
C ALA A 45 10.39 -0.21 18.98
N TRP A 46 11.41 0.53 19.44
CA TRP A 46 12.79 0.04 19.53
C TRP A 46 12.89 -1.08 20.57
N LEU A 47 13.60 -2.16 20.25
CA LEU A 47 13.96 -3.17 21.24
C LEU A 47 14.75 -2.52 22.37
N THR A 48 14.28 -2.77 23.58
CA THR A 48 14.92 -2.28 24.80
C THR A 48 15.30 -3.51 25.62
N ASP A 49 16.57 -3.61 26.02
CA ASP A 49 17.04 -4.68 26.90
C ASP A 49 16.42 -4.53 28.31
N ALA A 50 16.51 -5.55 29.17
CA ALA A 50 15.99 -5.56 30.53
C ALA A 50 16.55 -4.40 31.42
N ALA A 51 17.62 -3.74 30.97
CA ALA A 51 18.24 -2.58 31.58
C ALA A 51 17.73 -1.22 31.06
N GLY A 52 16.77 -1.18 30.12
CA GLY A 52 16.23 0.08 29.57
C GLY A 52 17.07 0.70 28.44
N SER A 53 18.07 0.00 27.92
CA SER A 53 18.92 0.46 26.81
C SER A 53 18.43 -0.06 25.45
N PHE A 54 18.48 0.81 24.42
CA PHE A 54 18.17 0.44 23.04
C PHE A 54 19.13 -0.66 22.55
N VAL A 55 18.57 -1.77 22.05
CA VAL A 55 19.36 -2.82 21.40
C VAL A 55 19.70 -2.36 19.99
N LEU A 56 20.99 -2.35 19.67
CA LEU A 56 21.56 -1.89 18.41
C LEU A 56 22.05 -3.12 17.63
N ASP A 57 21.79 -3.18 16.32
CA ASP A 57 22.37 -4.17 15.41
C ASP A 57 23.89 -3.95 15.28
N GLY A 58 24.62 -4.91 14.70
CA GLY A 58 26.08 -4.87 14.51
C GLY A 58 26.62 -3.67 13.72
N TYR A 59 25.73 -2.86 13.13
CA TYR A 59 26.01 -1.61 12.44
C TYR A 59 25.67 -0.34 13.25
N GLY A 60 25.21 -0.49 14.50
CA GLY A 60 24.82 0.62 15.37
C GLY A 60 23.43 1.18 15.11
N GLU A 61 22.58 0.42 14.40
CA GLU A 61 21.22 0.83 14.05
C GLU A 61 20.21 0.16 14.98
N ARG A 62 19.18 0.89 15.39
CA ARG A 62 18.21 0.40 16.38
C ARG A 62 17.24 -0.60 15.74
N ILE A 63 17.01 -1.74 16.39
CA ILE A 63 16.14 -2.81 15.87
C ILE A 63 14.70 -2.69 16.41
N VAL A 64 13.71 -2.74 15.53
CA VAL A 64 12.28 -2.52 15.83
C VAL A 64 11.56 -3.87 15.84
N THR A 65 10.90 -4.24 16.93
CA THR A 65 10.31 -5.60 17.10
C THR A 65 8.80 -5.69 16.95
N GLN A 66 8.08 -4.58 16.99
CA GLN A 66 6.63 -4.59 16.86
C GLN A 66 6.19 -3.52 15.87
N GLN A 67 5.63 -3.95 14.76
CA GLN A 67 5.01 -3.09 13.76
C GLN A 67 3.50 -3.11 14.02
N ALA A 68 3.07 -2.35 15.03
CA ALA A 68 1.65 -2.23 15.38
C ALA A 68 0.95 -1.41 14.29
N ASP A 69 -0.14 -1.94 13.73
CA ASP A 69 -1.06 -1.15 12.92
C ASP A 69 -1.77 -0.18 13.86
N ILE A 70 -1.20 1.02 14.03
CA ILE A 70 -1.82 2.06 14.85
C ILE A 70 -3.03 2.63 14.13
N LEU A 71 -4.22 2.32 14.66
CA LEU A 71 -5.42 3.10 14.40
C LEU A 71 -5.19 4.51 14.98
N PRO A 72 -5.49 5.60 14.26
CA PRO A 72 -5.28 6.95 14.77
C PRO A 72 -6.04 7.08 16.09
N SER A 73 -5.31 7.44 17.16
CA SER A 73 -5.94 7.64 18.45
C SER A 73 -6.92 8.80 18.32
N LEU A 74 -8.23 8.51 18.37
CA LEU A 74 -9.30 9.52 18.36
C LEU A 74 -9.31 10.38 19.66
N ALA A 75 -8.20 10.38 20.40
CA ALA A 75 -8.03 11.10 21.65
C ALA A 75 -7.81 12.61 21.43
N ASN A 76 -7.23 12.99 20.28
CA ASN A 76 -6.94 14.39 19.95
C ASN A 76 -7.85 14.87 18.81
N SER A 77 -8.32 16.12 18.92
CA SER A 77 -9.15 16.76 17.89
C SER A 77 -8.41 17.03 16.56
N SER A 78 -7.08 17.11 16.57
CA SER A 78 -6.24 17.19 15.35
C SER A 78 -6.35 15.92 14.50
N ASP A 79 -6.23 14.76 15.14
CA ASP A 79 -6.14 13.46 14.47
C ASP A 79 -7.47 13.07 13.82
N ILE A 80 -8.59 13.46 14.48
CA ILE A 80 -9.94 13.32 13.93
C ILE A 80 -10.10 14.19 12.67
N THR A 81 -9.55 15.40 12.66
CA THR A 81 -9.69 16.33 11.54
C THR A 81 -8.94 15.82 10.30
N GLU A 82 -7.74 15.29 10.49
CA GLU A 82 -6.95 14.67 9.40
C GLU A 82 -7.64 13.44 8.82
N PHE A 83 -8.23 12.60 9.67
CA PHE A 83 -8.99 11.42 9.23
C PHE A 83 -10.27 11.81 8.45
N VAL A 84 -11.01 12.82 8.92
CA VAL A 84 -12.20 13.35 8.23
C VAL A 84 -11.81 13.93 6.88
N PHE A 85 -10.69 14.67 6.79
CA PHE A 85 -10.21 15.22 5.53
C PHE A 85 -9.79 14.12 4.54
N ALA A 86 -9.14 13.05 5.01
CA ALA A 86 -8.80 11.90 4.19
C ALA A 86 -10.05 11.19 3.61
N ILE A 87 -11.08 10.97 4.44
CA ILE A 87 -12.36 10.42 3.98
C ILE A 87 -13.03 11.35 2.97
N LEU A 88 -13.04 12.66 3.23
CA LEU A 88 -13.60 13.65 2.31
C LEU A 88 -12.90 13.58 0.95
N LEU A 89 -11.56 13.59 0.93
CA LEU A 89 -10.79 13.48 -0.30
C LEU A 89 -11.07 12.17 -1.06
N ALA A 90 -11.20 11.05 -0.34
CA ALA A 90 -11.54 9.76 -0.94
C ALA A 90 -12.93 9.78 -1.60
N VAL A 91 -13.93 10.35 -0.93
CA VAL A 91 -15.29 10.51 -1.48
C VAL A 91 -15.30 11.44 -2.68
N VAL A 92 -14.56 12.55 -2.63
CA VAL A 92 -14.42 13.47 -3.78
C VAL A 92 -13.76 12.77 -4.96
N GLY A 93 -12.66 12.04 -4.72
CA GLY A 93 -11.98 11.27 -5.76
C GLY A 93 -12.89 10.23 -6.40
N PHE A 94 -13.68 9.52 -5.59
CA PHE A 94 -14.68 8.58 -6.09
C PHE A 94 -15.77 9.27 -6.92
N GLY A 95 -16.26 10.44 -6.47
CA GLY A 95 -17.20 11.26 -7.23
C GLY A 95 -16.65 11.71 -8.58
N VAL A 96 -15.37 12.08 -8.65
CA VAL A 96 -14.69 12.43 -9.91
C VAL A 96 -14.65 11.24 -10.86
N ILE A 97 -14.32 10.04 -10.36
CA ILE A 97 -14.29 8.82 -11.17
C ILE A 97 -15.69 8.53 -11.75
N LEU A 98 -16.74 8.60 -10.94
CA LEU A 98 -18.11 8.40 -11.43
C LEU A 98 -18.54 9.46 -12.45
N LEU A 99 -18.10 10.71 -12.28
CA LEU A 99 -18.38 11.78 -13.22
C LEU A 99 -17.67 11.54 -14.55
N LEU A 100 -16.42 11.09 -14.52
CA LEU A 100 -15.68 10.69 -15.73
C LEU A 100 -16.33 9.50 -16.41
N ASP A 101 -16.75 8.48 -15.67
CA ASP A 101 -17.44 7.31 -16.21
C ASP A 101 -18.77 7.68 -16.85
N ARG A 102 -19.53 8.59 -16.22
CA ARG A 102 -20.78 9.12 -16.80
C ARG A 102 -20.54 9.92 -18.07
N LEU A 103 -19.48 10.71 -18.16
CA LEU A 103 -19.12 11.47 -19.36
C LEU A 103 -18.57 10.56 -20.48
N ALA A 104 -17.83 9.52 -20.12
CA ALA A 104 -17.28 8.54 -21.06
C ALA A 104 -18.37 7.61 -21.62
N GLY A 105 -19.31 7.16 -20.78
CA GLY A 105 -20.45 6.33 -21.16
C GLY A 105 -21.44 7.04 -22.11
N VAL A 106 -21.56 8.37 -22.02
CA VAL A 106 -22.38 9.17 -22.95
C VAL A 106 -21.80 9.19 -24.38
N ARG A 107 -20.52 8.83 -24.56
CA ARG A 107 -19.84 8.89 -25.87
C ARG A 107 -19.87 7.58 -26.67
N GLN A 108 -20.52 6.53 -26.14
CA GLN A 108 -20.66 5.21 -26.80
C GLN A 108 -22.10 4.82 -27.19
N LEU A 109 -23.05 5.77 -27.19
CA LEU A 109 -24.38 5.62 -27.79
C LEU A 109 -24.51 6.63 -28.94
#